data_AF-A0A7J9RZJ0-F1
#
_entry.id   AF-A0A7J9RZJ0-F1
#
_cell.length_a   1.000
_cell.length_b   1.000
_cell.length_c   1.000
_cell.angle_alpha   90.00
_cell.angle_beta   90.00
_cell.angle_gamma   90.00
#
_symmetry.space_group_name_H-M   'P 1'
#
loop_
_entity.id
_entity.type
_entity.pdbx_description
1 polymer ?
#
loop_
_entity_poly.entity_id
_entity_poly.type
_entity_poly.pdbx_seq_one_letter_code
_entity_poly.pdbx_strand_id
1 'polypeptide(L)'
;MFGDIPVEISPMYEGERIRAANMFVELAGPKSVGAELVLVSDNVEDGKIEVIGPELKDMEEGKRYPFGILMEISGEKLEKDLEGVIERRIHEICNYVQGFMHLNQRDKIWCRIGKDSHAKGFELKHLGQALSTLFKDEFPIIEAISITIFTEEEKVKEFVEKAVSEYQARDSKARDLSEEDVDVFYGCIMCQSFAPTHVCIITPDRPALCGGINWFDCRAAAKIDPEGPIFEIPKGDLLDPVSGEYTTLNATVADKSQSTFDKVYLHSIFGHPHTSCGCFEAVAFYIPEVDGIGIVHRDFKGDTPMGIPFSAMAGQCSGGKQVEGFAGLCIEYMRSPKFLQADGGYERIVWLPKGIKDRVLESIPEELKDKIATEEDVSSIHNLKKFLNEKNHPVLKRIAELDAPVEEQVEEAGAEPVEELVQFAQIPEMAIPTSGGIKIILKNAKIYAEKIIIKKK
;
A
#
# COMPACT_ATOMS: atom_id res chain seq x y z
N MET A 1 7.00 13.19 -31.61
CA MET A 1 6.07 13.68 -30.57
C MET A 1 6.80 14.58 -29.58
N PHE A 2 7.95 14.18 -29.05
CA PHE A 2 8.68 14.91 -27.99
C PHE A 2 9.93 15.67 -28.46
N GLY A 3 9.94 16.23 -29.67
CA GLY A 3 11.17 16.77 -30.30
C GLY A 3 11.91 17.86 -29.51
N ASP A 4 11.20 18.56 -28.62
CA ASP A 4 11.74 19.65 -27.80
C ASP A 4 12.15 19.20 -26.37
N ILE A 5 11.93 17.93 -26.00
CA ILE A 5 12.28 17.41 -24.69
C ILE A 5 13.68 16.78 -24.74
N PRO A 6 14.63 17.21 -23.88
CA PRO A 6 16.04 16.82 -24.00
C PRO A 6 16.39 15.44 -23.43
N VAL A 7 15.38 14.69 -22.98
CA VAL A 7 15.53 13.36 -22.37
C VAL A 7 14.61 12.37 -23.07
N GLU A 8 14.93 11.07 -22.95
CA GLU A 8 14.08 10.03 -23.51
C GLU A 8 12.80 9.86 -22.69
N ILE A 9 11.70 9.54 -23.39
CA ILE A 9 10.40 9.24 -22.79
C ILE A 9 10.01 7.84 -23.25
N SER A 10 9.91 6.91 -22.30
CA SER A 10 9.60 5.52 -22.58
C SER A 10 9.21 4.76 -21.30
N PRO A 11 8.25 3.81 -21.39
CA PRO A 11 7.93 2.91 -20.29
C PRO A 11 9.13 2.14 -19.70
N MET A 12 10.24 2.00 -20.44
CA MET A 12 11.45 1.35 -19.92
C MET A 12 12.06 2.06 -18.71
N TYR A 13 11.77 3.36 -18.53
CA TYR A 13 12.27 4.15 -17.40
C TYR A 13 11.40 4.06 -16.15
N GLU A 14 10.23 3.39 -16.20
CA GLU A 14 9.28 3.34 -15.09
C GLU A 14 9.92 2.85 -13.78
N GLY A 15 10.86 1.89 -13.89
CA GLY A 15 11.61 1.32 -12.77
C GLY A 15 12.88 2.08 -12.37
N GLU A 16 13.18 3.23 -12.98
CA GLU A 16 14.36 4.02 -12.65
C GLU A 16 14.31 4.47 -11.17
N ARG A 17 15.47 4.41 -10.51
CA ARG A 17 15.63 4.83 -9.11
C ARG A 17 16.81 5.77 -8.97
N ILE A 18 16.50 7.02 -8.63
CA ILE A 18 17.50 8.08 -8.45
C ILE A 18 17.96 8.10 -7.00
N ARG A 19 19.15 7.55 -6.75
CA ARG A 19 19.81 7.57 -5.43
C ARG A 19 20.42 8.94 -5.16
N ALA A 20 20.63 9.26 -3.87
CA ALA A 20 21.17 10.55 -3.43
C ALA A 20 22.47 10.97 -4.16
N ALA A 21 23.34 10.01 -4.49
CA ALA A 21 24.59 10.30 -5.21
C ALA A 21 24.37 10.85 -6.63
N ASN A 22 23.28 10.45 -7.30
CA ASN A 22 22.96 10.81 -8.69
C ASN A 22 21.85 11.88 -8.77
N MET A 23 21.38 12.37 -7.62
CA MET A 23 20.30 13.34 -7.53
C MET A 23 20.82 14.75 -7.74
N PHE A 24 20.17 15.50 -8.64
CA PHE A 24 20.32 16.94 -8.75
C PHE A 24 19.48 17.63 -7.68
N VAL A 25 18.16 17.44 -7.68
CA VAL A 25 17.26 18.00 -6.65
C VAL A 25 16.26 16.96 -6.16
N GLU A 26 15.77 17.19 -4.94
CA GLU A 26 14.62 16.49 -4.37
C GLU A 26 13.41 17.43 -4.35
N LEU A 27 12.26 16.92 -4.76
CA LEU A 27 11.01 17.66 -4.84
C LEU A 27 9.97 17.00 -3.92
N ALA A 28 9.35 17.80 -3.05
CA ALA A 28 8.45 17.33 -1.99
C ALA A 28 9.12 16.27 -1.08
N GLY A 29 8.42 15.15 -0.82
CA GLY A 29 8.91 14.04 -0.02
C GLY A 29 8.90 14.28 1.50
N PRO A 30 9.44 13.34 2.30
CA PRO A 30 9.20 13.26 3.76
C PRO A 30 9.74 14.42 4.60
N LYS A 31 10.41 15.39 3.99
CA LYS A 31 11.06 16.55 4.64
C LYS A 31 10.76 17.86 3.90
N SER A 32 9.74 17.86 3.02
CA SER A 32 9.16 19.05 2.40
C SER A 32 7.66 18.78 2.18
N VAL A 33 6.98 19.67 1.49
CA VAL A 33 5.55 19.57 1.19
C VAL A 33 5.35 19.43 -0.31
N GLY A 34 4.31 18.71 -0.70
CA GLY A 34 3.89 18.64 -2.08
C GLY A 34 2.63 17.83 -2.29
N ALA A 35 2.00 18.04 -3.43
CA ALA A 35 0.79 17.35 -3.83
C ALA A 35 0.71 17.15 -5.35
N GLU A 36 -0.20 16.30 -5.80
CA GLU A 36 -0.58 16.20 -7.21
C GLU A 36 -2.10 16.10 -7.33
N LEU A 37 -2.72 16.89 -8.20
CA LEU A 37 -4.17 16.99 -8.27
C LEU A 37 -4.62 17.00 -9.71
N VAL A 38 -5.58 16.13 -10.04
CA VAL A 38 -6.34 16.18 -11.28
C VAL A 38 -7.71 16.79 -11.02
N LEU A 39 -8.14 17.73 -11.85
CA LEU A 39 -9.48 18.30 -11.78
C LEU A 39 -10.14 18.27 -13.15
N VAL A 40 -11.37 17.76 -13.21
CA VAL A 40 -12.25 17.96 -14.37
C VAL A 40 -12.85 19.36 -14.26
N SER A 41 -12.59 20.20 -15.26
CA SER A 41 -13.00 21.61 -15.31
C SER A 41 -13.59 21.96 -16.67
N ASP A 42 -14.60 22.83 -16.69
CA ASP A 42 -15.22 23.27 -17.96
C ASP A 42 -14.33 24.27 -18.73
N ASN A 43 -13.42 24.96 -18.04
CA ASN A 43 -12.61 26.04 -18.60
C ASN A 43 -11.12 25.67 -18.58
N VAL A 44 -10.70 24.86 -19.55
CA VAL A 44 -9.30 24.42 -19.70
C VAL A 44 -8.71 24.99 -20.99
N GLU A 45 -7.57 25.67 -20.87
CA GLU A 45 -6.78 26.15 -22.01
C GLU A 45 -5.88 25.01 -22.51
N ASP A 46 -6.27 24.35 -23.60
CA ASP A 46 -5.55 23.17 -24.12
C ASP A 46 -4.08 23.46 -24.42
N GLY A 47 -3.20 22.62 -23.89
CA GLY A 47 -1.75 22.70 -24.06
C GLY A 47 -1.07 23.77 -23.20
N LYS A 48 -1.80 24.49 -22.34
CA LYS A 48 -1.19 25.47 -21.43
C LYS A 48 -0.31 24.75 -20.41
N ILE A 49 0.95 25.20 -20.31
CA ILE A 49 1.93 24.70 -19.35
C ILE A 49 2.56 25.88 -18.63
N GLU A 50 2.43 25.90 -17.32
CA GLU A 50 2.87 26.99 -16.46
C GLU A 50 3.73 26.46 -15.30
N VAL A 51 4.81 27.17 -14.99
CA VAL A 51 5.67 26.89 -13.82
C VAL A 51 5.64 28.12 -12.92
N ILE A 52 5.12 27.96 -11.70
CA ILE A 52 4.97 29.01 -10.70
C ILE A 52 6.03 28.79 -9.62
N GLY A 53 7.12 29.55 -9.74
CA GLY A 53 8.29 29.46 -8.87
C GLY A 53 9.58 29.22 -9.66
N PRO A 54 10.69 28.85 -8.97
CA PRO A 54 11.96 28.56 -9.62
C PRO A 54 11.86 27.36 -10.57
N GLU A 55 12.48 27.49 -11.74
CA GLU A 55 12.71 26.40 -12.68
C GLU A 55 13.98 25.61 -12.29
N LEU A 56 14.21 24.42 -12.85
CA LEU A 56 15.35 23.56 -12.45
C LEU A 56 16.71 24.24 -12.57
N LYS A 57 16.92 25.05 -13.60
CA LYS A 57 18.16 25.79 -13.81
C LYS A 57 18.46 26.80 -12.70
N ASP A 58 17.43 27.23 -11.96
CA ASP A 58 17.52 28.19 -10.86
C ASP A 58 17.60 27.49 -9.49
N MET A 59 17.56 26.16 -9.48
CA MET A 59 17.69 25.34 -8.27
C MET A 59 19.16 24.95 -8.01
N GLU A 60 19.48 24.73 -6.74
CA GLU A 60 20.82 24.35 -6.31
C GLU A 60 20.94 22.83 -6.13
N GLU A 61 22.03 22.26 -6.63
CA GLU A 61 22.28 20.82 -6.54
C GLU A 61 22.29 20.34 -5.07
N GLY A 62 21.68 19.18 -4.84
CA GLY A 62 21.56 18.51 -3.55
C GLY A 62 20.47 19.10 -2.64
N LYS A 63 19.81 20.19 -3.03
CA LYS A 63 18.74 20.80 -2.23
C LYS A 63 17.38 20.14 -2.45
N ARG A 64 16.47 20.48 -1.53
CA ARG A 64 15.07 20.06 -1.53
C ARG A 64 14.16 21.26 -1.73
N TYR A 65 13.15 21.10 -2.57
CA TYR A 65 12.15 22.13 -2.87
C TYR A 65 10.74 21.60 -2.65
N PRO A 66 9.79 22.45 -2.24
CA PRO A 66 8.37 22.09 -2.26
C PRO A 66 7.91 21.93 -3.71
N PHE A 67 6.92 21.08 -3.96
CA PHE A 67 6.53 20.73 -5.32
C PHE A 67 5.05 20.41 -5.46
N GLY A 68 4.39 20.93 -6.48
CA GLY A 68 3.00 20.62 -6.79
C GLY A 68 2.77 20.38 -8.29
N ILE A 69 1.92 19.41 -8.64
CA ILE A 69 1.43 19.20 -10.01
C ILE A 69 -0.08 19.37 -10.00
N LEU A 70 -0.60 20.40 -10.67
CA LEU A 70 -2.02 20.52 -10.96
C LEU A 70 -2.25 20.22 -12.43
N MET A 71 -3.12 19.27 -12.72
CA MET A 71 -3.58 18.94 -14.06
C MET A 71 -5.08 19.19 -14.15
N GLU A 72 -5.48 20.15 -14.97
CA GLU A 72 -6.88 20.43 -15.26
C GLU A 72 -7.22 19.87 -16.63
N ILE A 73 -8.32 19.13 -16.72
CA ILE A 73 -8.73 18.40 -17.92
C ILE A 73 -10.19 18.68 -18.26
N SER A 74 -10.51 18.67 -19.55
CA SER A 74 -11.89 18.78 -20.04
C SER A 74 -12.13 17.90 -21.26
N GLY A 75 -13.38 17.49 -21.44
CA GLY A 75 -13.82 16.58 -22.50
C GLY A 75 -15.23 16.07 -22.23
N GLU A 76 -16.00 15.78 -23.29
CA GLU A 76 -17.44 15.48 -23.18
C GLU A 76 -17.72 14.24 -22.32
N LYS A 77 -16.79 13.29 -22.29
CA LYS A 77 -16.91 12.01 -21.58
C LYS A 77 -16.22 11.99 -20.21
N LEU A 78 -15.64 13.11 -19.76
CA LEU A 78 -14.97 13.18 -18.47
C LEU A 78 -15.97 13.40 -17.34
N GLU A 79 -16.01 12.47 -16.41
CA GLU A 79 -16.76 12.55 -15.16
C GLU A 79 -15.79 12.83 -14.00
N LYS A 80 -16.23 13.53 -12.95
CA LYS A 80 -15.37 13.80 -11.77
C LYS A 80 -14.86 12.54 -11.08
N ASP A 81 -15.60 11.43 -11.17
CA ASP A 81 -15.20 10.14 -10.62
C ASP A 81 -13.98 9.54 -11.37
N LEU A 82 -13.54 10.11 -12.50
CA LEU A 82 -12.30 9.71 -13.18
C LEU A 82 -11.07 10.44 -12.64
N GLU A 83 -11.23 11.51 -11.85
CA GLU A 83 -10.11 12.31 -11.37
C GLU A 83 -9.10 11.44 -10.61
N GLY A 84 -9.54 10.58 -9.69
CA GLY A 84 -8.65 9.70 -8.92
C GLY A 84 -7.91 8.68 -9.79
N VAL A 85 -8.59 8.12 -10.80
CA VAL A 85 -8.01 7.16 -11.75
C VAL A 85 -6.90 7.82 -12.57
N ILE A 86 -7.20 8.97 -13.15
CA ILE A 86 -6.27 9.73 -14.00
C ILE A 86 -5.12 10.27 -13.13
N GLU A 87 -5.41 10.77 -11.94
CA GLU A 87 -4.39 11.24 -10.98
C GLU A 87 -3.41 10.13 -10.62
N ARG A 88 -3.89 8.90 -10.44
CA ARG A 88 -3.01 7.76 -10.16
C ARG A 88 -1.99 7.52 -11.27
N ARG A 89 -2.31 7.84 -12.52
CA ARG A 89 -1.41 7.68 -13.67
C ARG A 89 -0.28 8.70 -13.69
N ILE A 90 -0.38 9.80 -12.94
CA ILE A 90 0.73 10.76 -12.81
C ILE A 90 1.98 10.02 -12.34
N HIS A 91 1.85 9.06 -11.41
CA HIS A 91 2.97 8.24 -10.96
C HIS A 91 3.69 7.52 -12.10
N GLU A 92 2.99 6.76 -12.93
CA GLU A 92 3.63 5.99 -14.01
C GLU A 92 4.14 6.88 -15.13
N ILE A 93 3.31 7.82 -15.59
CA ILE A 93 3.64 8.71 -16.71
C ILE A 93 4.82 9.61 -16.35
N CYS A 94 4.93 10.10 -15.11
CA CYS A 94 6.12 10.79 -14.64
C CYS A 94 7.37 9.91 -14.73
N ASN A 95 7.27 8.64 -14.32
CA ASN A 95 8.41 7.71 -14.35
C ASN A 95 8.75 7.21 -15.78
N TYR A 96 7.95 7.53 -16.80
CA TYR A 96 8.36 7.28 -18.20
C TYR A 96 9.40 8.31 -18.68
N VAL A 97 9.55 9.43 -17.98
CA VAL A 97 10.51 10.49 -18.32
C VAL A 97 11.88 10.14 -17.72
N GLN A 98 12.87 9.89 -18.57
CA GLN A 98 14.23 9.52 -18.15
C GLN A 98 14.82 10.56 -17.18
N GLY A 99 15.28 10.08 -16.02
CA GLY A 99 15.89 10.91 -15.00
C GLY A 99 14.91 11.77 -14.19
N PHE A 100 13.60 11.48 -14.26
CA PHE A 100 12.59 11.94 -13.32
C PHE A 100 12.02 10.73 -12.57
N MET A 101 12.20 10.70 -11.25
CA MET A 101 11.65 9.66 -10.38
C MET A 101 10.46 10.24 -9.63
N HIS A 102 9.30 9.61 -9.71
CA HIS A 102 8.10 9.91 -8.93
C HIS A 102 7.75 8.73 -8.03
N LEU A 103 7.40 9.00 -6.77
CA LEU A 103 6.93 8.00 -5.82
C LEU A 103 5.69 8.51 -5.09
N ASN A 104 4.93 7.54 -4.56
CA ASN A 104 3.71 7.73 -3.77
C ASN A 104 2.56 8.32 -4.62
N GLN A 105 1.75 9.20 -4.03
CA GLN A 105 0.52 9.77 -4.58
C GLN A 105 0.02 10.94 -3.73
N ARG A 106 -0.94 11.72 -4.24
CA ARG A 106 -1.67 12.77 -3.52
C ARG A 106 -0.72 13.76 -2.82
N ASP A 107 -0.96 14.12 -1.56
CA ASP A 107 -0.13 15.03 -0.74
C ASP A 107 1.14 14.37 -0.15
N LYS A 108 1.47 13.16 -0.63
CA LYS A 108 2.64 12.38 -0.18
C LYS A 108 3.64 12.11 -1.28
N ILE A 109 3.48 12.77 -2.43
CA ILE A 109 4.40 12.63 -3.55
C ILE A 109 5.85 12.91 -3.13
N TRP A 110 6.76 12.14 -3.71
CA TRP A 110 8.18 12.31 -3.51
C TRP A 110 8.89 12.13 -4.84
N CYS A 111 9.45 13.23 -5.36
CA CYS A 111 10.11 13.22 -6.65
C CYS A 111 11.61 13.52 -6.53
N ARG A 112 12.38 13.01 -7.49
CA ARG A 112 13.80 13.34 -7.66
C ARG A 112 14.12 13.54 -9.12
N ILE A 113 15.11 14.38 -9.37
CA ILE A 113 15.64 14.64 -10.70
C ILE A 113 17.11 14.27 -10.72
N GLY A 114 17.55 13.59 -11.78
CA GLY A 114 18.92 13.14 -11.95
C GLY A 114 19.86 14.26 -12.40
N LYS A 115 21.15 14.16 -12.03
CA LYS A 115 22.19 15.06 -12.54
C LYS A 115 22.31 14.98 -14.06
N ASP A 116 22.17 13.78 -14.62
CA ASP A 116 22.31 13.56 -16.06
C ASP A 116 21.17 14.18 -16.87
N SER A 117 19.92 14.10 -16.38
CA SER A 117 18.77 14.74 -17.03
C SER A 117 18.87 16.26 -16.95
N HIS A 118 19.28 16.81 -15.80
CA HIS A 118 19.54 18.23 -15.67
C HIS A 118 20.66 18.71 -16.62
N ALA A 119 21.77 17.97 -16.72
CA ALA A 119 22.89 18.29 -17.60
C ALA A 119 22.51 18.26 -19.10
N LYS A 120 21.51 17.45 -19.48
CA LYS A 120 20.93 17.45 -20.84
C LYS A 120 20.05 18.68 -21.11
N GLY A 121 19.72 19.48 -20.10
CA GLY A 121 18.86 20.66 -20.21
C GLY A 121 17.40 20.41 -19.85
N PHE A 122 17.08 19.31 -19.15
CA PHE A 122 15.73 19.06 -18.67
C PHE A 122 15.27 20.17 -17.71
N GLU A 123 14.00 20.54 -17.80
CA GLU A 123 13.33 21.60 -17.04
C GLU A 123 11.91 21.09 -16.68
N LEU A 124 11.29 21.60 -15.62
CA LEU A 124 9.93 21.23 -15.20
C LEU A 124 8.91 21.55 -16.28
N LYS A 125 9.11 22.61 -17.06
CA LYS A 125 8.28 22.85 -18.24
C LYS A 125 8.26 21.66 -19.21
N HIS A 126 9.40 20.97 -19.41
CA HIS A 126 9.46 19.77 -20.23
C HIS A 126 8.69 18.60 -19.60
N LEU A 127 8.69 18.48 -18.27
CA LEU A 127 7.83 17.52 -17.57
C LEU A 127 6.35 17.81 -17.88
N GLY A 128 5.91 19.06 -17.76
CA GLY A 128 4.54 19.45 -18.11
C GLY A 128 4.20 19.13 -19.57
N GLN A 129 5.13 19.31 -20.51
CA GLN A 129 4.93 18.95 -21.93
C GLN A 129 4.79 17.44 -22.13
N ALA A 130 5.62 16.65 -21.46
CA ALA A 130 5.57 15.19 -21.49
C ALA A 130 4.22 14.70 -20.95
N LEU A 131 3.83 15.17 -19.75
CA LEU A 131 2.56 14.81 -19.13
C LEU A 131 1.38 15.18 -20.03
N SER A 132 1.31 16.42 -20.50
CA SER A 132 0.22 16.88 -21.37
C SER A 132 0.04 16.00 -22.61
N THR A 133 1.15 15.62 -23.24
CA THR A 133 1.14 14.77 -24.45
C THR A 133 0.75 13.33 -24.12
N LEU A 134 1.37 12.72 -23.11
CA LEU A 134 1.17 11.32 -22.74
C LEU A 134 -0.25 11.08 -22.20
N PHE A 135 -0.80 12.01 -21.41
CA PHE A 135 -2.16 11.89 -20.90
C PHE A 135 -3.20 11.94 -22.01
N LYS A 136 -3.05 12.78 -23.04
CA LYS A 136 -3.97 12.80 -24.18
C LYS A 136 -3.85 11.55 -25.05
N ASP A 137 -2.65 10.98 -25.16
CA ASP A 137 -2.42 9.72 -25.89
C ASP A 137 -3.05 8.53 -25.16
N GLU A 138 -2.86 8.46 -23.84
CA GLU A 138 -3.36 7.37 -23.01
C GLU A 138 -4.86 7.48 -22.72
N PHE A 139 -5.38 8.70 -22.57
CA PHE A 139 -6.79 8.98 -22.35
C PHE A 139 -7.35 9.85 -23.47
N PRO A 140 -7.75 9.26 -24.62
CA PRO A 140 -8.34 9.99 -25.74
C PRO A 140 -9.63 10.76 -25.40
N ILE A 141 -10.22 10.52 -24.22
CA ILE A 141 -11.35 11.28 -23.68
C ILE A 141 -10.96 12.68 -23.15
N ILE A 142 -9.66 12.96 -22.98
CA ILE A 142 -9.15 14.27 -22.61
C ILE A 142 -9.01 15.11 -23.88
N GLU A 143 -9.96 16.03 -24.08
CA GLU A 143 -9.98 16.92 -25.24
C GLU A 143 -9.08 18.14 -25.03
N ALA A 144 -9.13 18.74 -23.83
CA ALA A 144 -8.24 19.80 -23.40
C ALA A 144 -7.52 19.45 -22.10
N ILE A 145 -6.26 19.86 -21.99
CA ILE A 145 -5.43 19.66 -20.81
C ILE A 145 -4.58 20.90 -20.54
N SER A 146 -4.49 21.31 -19.27
CA SER A 146 -3.51 22.30 -18.82
C SER A 146 -2.78 21.81 -17.59
N ILE A 147 -1.47 22.10 -17.52
CA ILE A 147 -0.61 21.66 -16.42
C ILE A 147 0.05 22.86 -15.77
N THR A 148 -0.11 22.96 -14.45
CA THR A 148 0.56 23.95 -13.63
C THR A 148 1.48 23.25 -12.64
N ILE A 149 2.76 23.61 -12.66
CA ILE A 149 3.76 23.10 -11.74
C ILE A 149 4.10 24.19 -10.73
N PHE A 150 4.02 23.86 -9.44
CA PHE A 150 4.33 24.77 -8.35
C PHE A 150 5.67 24.40 -7.72
N THR A 151 6.56 25.39 -7.56
CA THR A 151 7.84 25.25 -6.84
C THR A 151 8.10 26.40 -5.88
N GLU A 152 7.28 27.46 -5.92
CA GLU A 152 7.29 28.53 -4.93
C GLU A 152 6.63 28.07 -3.63
N GLU A 153 7.31 28.24 -2.50
CA GLU A 153 6.92 27.64 -1.22
C GLU A 153 5.49 27.99 -0.77
N GLU A 154 5.11 29.26 -0.82
CA GLU A 154 3.77 29.69 -0.39
C GLU A 154 2.68 29.18 -1.33
N LYS A 155 2.95 29.16 -2.65
CA LYS A 155 2.02 28.62 -3.64
C LYS A 155 1.84 27.11 -3.52
N VAL A 156 2.90 26.38 -3.20
CA VAL A 156 2.79 24.94 -2.94
C VAL A 156 1.96 24.68 -1.68
N LYS A 157 2.12 25.46 -0.60
CA LYS A 157 1.30 25.29 0.62
C LYS A 157 -0.18 25.53 0.34
N GLU A 158 -0.53 26.63 -0.33
CA GLU A 158 -1.90 26.93 -0.77
C GLU A 158 -2.47 25.79 -1.63
N PHE A 159 -1.67 25.29 -2.56
CA PHE A 159 -2.07 24.19 -3.44
C PHE A 159 -2.29 22.87 -2.68
N VAL A 160 -1.41 22.52 -1.74
CA VAL A 160 -1.53 21.31 -0.91
C VAL A 160 -2.82 21.35 -0.10
N GLU A 161 -3.18 22.50 0.50
CA GLU A 161 -4.45 22.64 1.24
C GLU A 161 -5.66 22.39 0.35
N LYS A 162 -5.67 22.97 -0.86
CA LYS A 162 -6.72 22.72 -1.87
C LYS A 162 -6.78 21.23 -2.23
N ALA A 163 -5.64 20.62 -2.53
CA ALA A 163 -5.58 19.23 -2.95
C ALA A 163 -6.10 18.28 -1.86
N VAL A 164 -5.69 18.50 -0.60
CA VAL A 164 -6.18 17.73 0.56
C VAL A 164 -7.70 17.85 0.72
N SER A 165 -8.26 19.05 0.53
CA SER A 165 -9.71 19.25 0.56
C SER A 165 -10.44 18.42 -0.51
N GLU A 166 -9.91 18.39 -1.75
CA GLU A 166 -10.50 17.58 -2.83
C GLU A 166 -10.37 16.07 -2.56
N TYR A 167 -9.24 15.61 -2.03
CA TYR A 167 -9.07 14.20 -1.65
C TYR A 167 -10.08 13.78 -0.57
N GLN A 168 -10.30 14.63 0.44
CA GLN A 168 -11.29 14.37 1.50
C GLN A 168 -12.72 14.33 0.94
N ALA A 169 -13.05 15.18 -0.03
CA ALA A 169 -14.34 15.13 -0.72
C ALA A 169 -14.52 13.80 -1.49
N ARG A 170 -13.48 13.33 -2.19
CA ARG A 170 -13.49 12.04 -2.90
C ARG A 170 -13.64 10.87 -1.94
N ASP A 171 -12.85 10.86 -0.86
CA ASP A 171 -12.85 9.76 0.11
C ASP A 171 -14.15 9.72 0.91
N SER A 172 -14.70 10.87 1.32
CA SER A 172 -15.96 10.92 2.06
C SER A 172 -17.14 10.35 1.27
N LYS A 173 -17.22 10.62 -0.04
CA LYS A 173 -18.23 10.04 -0.93
C LYS A 173 -18.20 8.51 -0.91
N ALA A 174 -17.00 7.91 -0.84
CA ALA A 174 -16.83 6.46 -0.84
C ALA A 174 -17.28 5.78 0.48
N ARG A 175 -17.31 6.51 1.60
CA ARG A 175 -17.67 5.98 2.93
C ARG A 175 -19.15 5.63 3.10
N ASP A 176 -20.02 6.24 2.31
CA ASP A 176 -21.48 6.06 2.42
C ASP A 176 -21.97 4.78 1.73
N LEU A 177 -21.05 3.99 1.15
CA LEU A 177 -21.35 2.77 0.41
C LEU A 177 -20.65 1.59 1.08
N SER A 178 -21.40 0.53 1.35
CA SER A 178 -20.85 -0.73 1.88
C SER A 178 -20.82 -1.79 0.79
N GLU A 179 -20.09 -2.87 1.04
CA GLU A 179 -20.08 -4.03 0.14
C GLU A 179 -21.48 -4.58 -0.13
N GLU A 180 -22.36 -4.57 0.86
CA GLU A 180 -23.76 -5.03 0.78
C GLU A 180 -24.61 -4.21 -0.21
N ASP A 181 -24.24 -2.97 -0.48
CA ASP A 181 -25.00 -2.04 -1.33
C ASP A 181 -24.68 -2.19 -2.83
N VAL A 182 -23.71 -3.05 -3.17
CA VAL A 182 -23.22 -3.22 -4.55
C VAL A 182 -23.24 -4.68 -5.01
N ASP A 183 -23.52 -4.86 -6.30
CA ASP A 183 -23.53 -6.17 -6.96
C ASP A 183 -22.17 -6.51 -7.63
N VAL A 184 -21.27 -5.54 -7.68
CA VAL A 184 -19.97 -5.66 -8.35
C VAL A 184 -18.85 -5.08 -7.50
N PHE A 185 -17.71 -5.75 -7.57
CA PHE A 185 -16.42 -5.26 -7.08
C PHE A 185 -15.51 -4.98 -8.27
N TYR A 186 -14.31 -4.49 -7.99
CA TYR A 186 -13.33 -4.20 -9.03
C TYR A 186 -11.99 -4.84 -8.74
N GLY A 187 -11.34 -5.29 -9.79
CA GLY A 187 -9.95 -5.73 -9.79
C GLY A 187 -9.06 -4.64 -10.36
N CYS A 188 -7.83 -4.54 -9.87
CA CYS A 188 -6.79 -3.69 -10.44
C CYS A 188 -5.47 -4.46 -10.56
N ILE A 189 -4.91 -4.47 -11.77
CA ILE A 189 -3.62 -5.12 -12.10
C ILE A 189 -2.56 -4.11 -12.59
N MET A 190 -2.80 -2.82 -12.41
CA MET A 190 -1.91 -1.74 -12.89
C MET A 190 -0.47 -1.91 -12.36
N CYS A 191 -0.31 -2.39 -11.13
CA CYS A 191 1.01 -2.58 -10.50
C CYS A 191 1.72 -3.90 -10.89
N GLN A 192 1.21 -4.66 -11.87
CA GLN A 192 1.86 -5.90 -12.32
C GLN A 192 3.18 -5.65 -13.08
N SER A 193 3.45 -4.42 -13.52
CA SER A 193 4.78 -4.01 -14.01
C SER A 193 5.89 -4.24 -12.97
N PHE A 194 5.57 -4.09 -11.68
CA PHE A 194 6.50 -4.28 -10.56
C PHE A 194 6.27 -5.55 -9.74
N ALA A 195 5.02 -5.99 -9.62
CA ALA A 195 4.62 -7.17 -8.86
C ALA A 195 3.73 -8.07 -9.74
N PRO A 196 4.32 -8.93 -10.60
CA PRO A 196 3.61 -9.58 -11.71
C PRO A 196 2.42 -10.47 -11.33
N THR A 197 2.37 -10.94 -10.09
CA THR A 197 1.31 -11.81 -9.57
C THR A 197 0.32 -11.06 -8.68
N HIS A 198 0.54 -9.77 -8.42
CA HIS A 198 -0.35 -8.97 -7.59
C HIS A 198 -1.68 -8.71 -8.28
N VAL A 199 -2.76 -8.82 -7.52
CA VAL A 199 -4.11 -8.45 -7.91
C VAL A 199 -4.70 -7.66 -6.75
N CYS A 200 -5.13 -6.43 -7.01
CA CYS A 200 -5.85 -5.64 -6.01
C CYS A 200 -7.35 -5.85 -6.19
N ILE A 201 -8.04 -6.29 -5.14
CA ILE A 201 -9.49 -6.34 -5.07
C ILE A 201 -9.95 -5.09 -4.32
N ILE A 202 -10.87 -4.36 -4.94
CA ILE A 202 -11.34 -3.06 -4.48
C ILE A 202 -12.85 -3.16 -4.29
N THR A 203 -13.28 -2.88 -3.07
CA THR A 203 -14.68 -2.85 -2.65
C THR A 203 -14.99 -1.50 -2.01
N PRO A 204 -16.27 -1.15 -1.78
CA PRO A 204 -16.60 0.07 -1.03
C PRO A 204 -15.93 0.12 0.35
N ASP A 205 -15.89 -1.02 1.05
CA ASP A 205 -15.27 -1.16 2.36
C ASP A 205 -13.75 -1.39 2.34
N ARG A 206 -13.16 -1.68 1.18
CA ARG A 206 -11.72 -1.90 1.03
C ARG A 206 -11.19 -1.18 -0.21
N PRO A 207 -10.81 0.11 -0.08
CA PRO A 207 -10.16 0.85 -1.15
C PRO A 207 -8.82 0.24 -1.53
N ALA A 208 -8.29 0.64 -2.69
CA ALA A 208 -6.99 0.16 -3.14
C ALA A 208 -5.91 0.47 -2.10
N LEU A 209 -4.99 -0.47 -1.88
CA LEU A 209 -3.91 -0.34 -0.89
C LEU A 209 -3.02 0.90 -1.09
N CYS A 210 -2.95 1.44 -2.32
CA CYS A 210 -2.22 2.67 -2.62
C CYS A 210 -2.85 3.94 -2.03
N GLY A 211 -4.13 3.89 -1.63
CA GLY A 211 -4.90 5.03 -1.13
C GLY A 211 -5.42 5.98 -2.21
N GLY A 212 -5.07 5.76 -3.49
CA GLY A 212 -5.40 6.67 -4.58
C GLY A 212 -6.62 6.31 -5.42
N ILE A 213 -7.20 5.12 -5.23
CA ILE A 213 -8.33 4.62 -6.01
C ILE A 213 -9.34 3.95 -5.07
N ASN A 214 -10.59 4.40 -5.14
CA ASN A 214 -11.74 3.81 -4.44
C ASN A 214 -12.68 3.08 -5.43
N TRP A 215 -13.81 2.58 -4.94
CA TRP A 215 -14.77 1.84 -5.75
C TRP A 215 -15.42 2.68 -6.87
N PHE A 216 -15.74 3.95 -6.60
CA PHE A 216 -16.32 4.86 -7.61
C PHE A 216 -15.33 5.15 -8.74
N ASP A 217 -14.07 5.37 -8.39
CA ASP A 217 -12.99 5.53 -9.35
C ASP A 217 -12.91 4.29 -10.27
N CYS A 218 -12.97 3.09 -9.70
CA CYS A 218 -12.91 1.86 -10.48
C CYS A 218 -14.11 1.67 -11.41
N ARG A 219 -15.32 2.01 -10.95
CA ARG A 219 -16.53 1.98 -11.77
C ARG A 219 -16.41 2.91 -12.97
N ALA A 220 -15.90 4.12 -12.75
CA ALA A 220 -15.69 5.07 -13.82
C ALA A 220 -14.60 4.57 -14.81
N ALA A 221 -13.48 4.05 -14.29
CA ALA A 221 -12.40 3.49 -15.11
C ALA A 221 -12.87 2.34 -16.01
N ALA A 222 -13.52 1.32 -15.44
CA ALA A 222 -13.96 0.13 -16.18
C ALA A 222 -15.04 0.45 -17.23
N LYS A 223 -15.82 1.51 -17.03
CA LYS A 223 -16.80 2.01 -18.02
C LYS A 223 -16.13 2.68 -19.21
N ILE A 224 -15.04 3.41 -18.97
CA ILE A 224 -14.30 4.15 -20.01
C ILE A 224 -13.40 3.22 -20.81
N ASP A 225 -12.66 2.34 -20.12
CA ASP A 225 -11.72 1.40 -20.71
C ASP A 225 -11.96 -0.02 -20.17
N PRO A 226 -12.92 -0.77 -20.76
CA PRO A 226 -13.26 -2.11 -20.28
C PRO A 226 -12.13 -3.15 -20.41
N GLU A 227 -11.17 -2.92 -21.31
CA GLU A 227 -10.01 -3.79 -21.53
C GLU A 227 -8.78 -3.32 -20.74
N GLY A 228 -8.94 -2.26 -19.94
CA GLY A 228 -7.89 -1.65 -19.15
C GLY A 228 -7.46 -2.48 -17.92
N PRO A 229 -6.50 -1.95 -17.14
CA PRO A 229 -5.98 -2.63 -15.96
C PRO A 229 -6.95 -2.66 -14.78
N ILE A 230 -8.06 -1.92 -14.85
CA ILE A 230 -9.15 -1.92 -13.87
C ILE A 230 -10.37 -2.55 -14.53
N PHE A 231 -10.90 -3.61 -13.91
CA PHE A 231 -11.97 -4.41 -14.50
C PHE A 231 -13.02 -4.78 -13.47
N GLU A 232 -14.25 -4.94 -13.94
CA GLU A 232 -15.39 -5.32 -13.10
C GLU A 232 -15.33 -6.79 -12.71
N ILE A 233 -15.70 -7.09 -11.47
CA ILE A 233 -15.83 -8.44 -10.92
C ILE A 233 -17.24 -8.58 -10.36
N PRO A 234 -18.11 -9.41 -10.95
CA PRO A 234 -19.39 -9.75 -10.35
C PRO A 234 -19.19 -10.34 -8.95
N LYS A 235 -19.99 -9.93 -7.96
CA LYS A 235 -19.76 -10.29 -6.55
C LYS A 235 -19.82 -11.80 -6.25
N GLY A 236 -20.59 -12.56 -7.04
CA GLY A 236 -20.70 -14.01 -6.89
C GLY A 236 -21.29 -14.45 -5.55
N ASP A 237 -21.12 -15.73 -5.22
CA ASP A 237 -21.56 -16.28 -3.93
C ASP A 237 -20.58 -15.88 -2.83
N LEU A 238 -21.11 -15.30 -1.74
CA LEU A 238 -20.41 -15.04 -0.49
C LEU A 238 -20.20 -16.36 0.28
N LEU A 239 -18.94 -16.76 0.46
CA LEU A 239 -18.55 -17.99 1.14
C LEU A 239 -18.35 -17.77 2.64
N ASP A 240 -17.73 -16.64 3.01
CA ASP A 240 -17.55 -16.25 4.42
C ASP A 240 -17.74 -14.73 4.59
N PRO A 241 -18.81 -14.30 5.29
CA PRO A 241 -19.10 -12.88 5.53
C PRO A 241 -18.07 -12.19 6.43
N VAL A 242 -17.32 -12.94 7.24
CA VAL A 242 -16.37 -12.37 8.19
C VAL A 242 -15.05 -12.06 7.49
N SER A 243 -14.43 -13.06 6.87
CA SER A 243 -13.20 -12.84 6.09
C SER A 243 -13.43 -12.11 4.77
N GLY A 244 -14.67 -12.05 4.29
CA GLY A 244 -15.02 -11.49 2.99
C GLY A 244 -14.54 -12.39 1.85
N GLU A 245 -14.73 -13.70 1.97
CA GLU A 245 -14.40 -14.67 0.92
C GLU A 245 -15.56 -14.80 -0.06
N TYR A 246 -15.29 -14.66 -1.36
CA TYR A 246 -16.28 -14.80 -2.43
C TYR A 246 -15.76 -15.75 -3.51
N THR A 247 -16.68 -16.54 -4.09
CA THR A 247 -16.36 -17.49 -5.17
C THR A 247 -15.71 -16.81 -6.39
N THR A 248 -16.25 -15.68 -6.83
CA THR A 248 -15.76 -14.95 -8.01
C THR A 248 -14.46 -14.21 -7.74
N LEU A 249 -14.24 -13.73 -6.51
CA LEU A 249 -12.95 -13.16 -6.12
C LEU A 249 -11.85 -14.22 -6.16
N ASN A 250 -12.10 -15.41 -5.61
CA ASN A 250 -11.18 -16.55 -5.67
C ASN A 250 -10.83 -16.92 -7.13
N ALA A 251 -11.85 -17.06 -7.98
CA ALA A 251 -11.64 -17.35 -9.40
C ALA A 251 -10.84 -16.23 -10.11
N THR A 252 -11.14 -14.97 -9.80
CA THR A 252 -10.47 -13.81 -10.39
C THR A 252 -9.01 -13.75 -9.98
N VAL A 253 -8.68 -13.94 -8.71
CA VAL A 253 -7.29 -13.91 -8.27
C VAL A 253 -6.51 -15.11 -8.81
N ALA A 254 -7.12 -16.29 -8.96
CA ALA A 254 -6.50 -17.45 -9.60
C ALA A 254 -6.10 -17.17 -11.06
N ASP A 255 -6.98 -16.51 -11.82
CA ASP A 255 -6.72 -16.12 -13.22
C ASP A 255 -5.65 -15.02 -13.29
N LYS A 256 -5.90 -13.89 -12.62
CA LYS A 256 -5.09 -12.67 -12.76
C LYS A 256 -3.74 -12.73 -12.06
N SER A 257 -3.54 -13.66 -11.12
CA SER A 257 -2.25 -13.88 -10.45
C SER A 257 -1.36 -14.93 -11.14
N GLN A 258 -1.71 -15.38 -12.34
CA GLN A 258 -1.02 -16.48 -13.03
C GLN A 258 -1.05 -17.78 -12.20
N SER A 259 -2.17 -18.02 -11.51
CA SER A 259 -2.39 -19.16 -10.61
C SER A 259 -1.39 -19.26 -9.46
N THR A 260 -0.83 -18.13 -9.01
CA THR A 260 0.10 -18.09 -7.86
C THR A 260 -0.64 -18.30 -6.54
N PHE A 261 -1.88 -17.83 -6.45
CA PHE A 261 -2.80 -18.06 -5.35
C PHE A 261 -4.23 -18.07 -5.89
N ASP A 262 -5.11 -18.82 -5.24
CA ASP A 262 -6.47 -19.12 -5.71
C ASP A 262 -7.57 -18.64 -4.76
N LYS A 263 -7.18 -18.02 -3.65
CA LYS A 263 -8.09 -17.48 -2.64
C LYS A 263 -7.66 -16.13 -2.13
N VAL A 264 -8.63 -15.31 -1.72
CA VAL A 264 -8.37 -14.03 -1.05
C VAL A 264 -9.42 -13.75 0.01
N TYR A 265 -8.96 -13.36 1.19
CA TYR A 265 -9.78 -12.85 2.28
C TYR A 265 -9.67 -11.33 2.29
N LEU A 266 -10.79 -10.65 2.05
CA LEU A 266 -10.86 -9.20 2.02
C LEU A 266 -10.59 -8.57 3.37
N HIS A 267 -10.85 -9.23 4.50
CA HIS A 267 -10.77 -8.59 5.81
C HIS A 267 -9.94 -9.37 6.84
N SER A 268 -8.90 -10.06 6.38
CA SER A 268 -7.94 -10.76 7.24
C SER A 268 -6.50 -10.60 6.75
N ILE A 269 -5.55 -10.61 7.69
CA ILE A 269 -4.13 -10.84 7.41
C ILE A 269 -3.70 -12.31 7.59
N PHE A 270 -4.61 -13.18 8.02
CA PHE A 270 -4.37 -14.62 8.26
C PHE A 270 -5.03 -15.49 7.17
N GLY A 271 -4.52 -16.71 6.98
CA GLY A 271 -4.98 -17.63 5.94
C GLY A 271 -4.63 -17.14 4.52
N HIS A 272 -5.53 -16.40 3.90
CA HIS A 272 -5.42 -15.94 2.50
C HIS A 272 -5.39 -14.41 2.40
N PRO A 273 -4.38 -13.74 3.00
CA PRO A 273 -4.34 -12.29 3.02
C PRO A 273 -4.29 -11.71 1.60
N HIS A 274 -4.86 -10.53 1.45
CA HIS A 274 -4.74 -9.77 0.23
C HIS A 274 -3.26 -9.44 -0.07
N THR A 275 -2.79 -9.75 -1.27
CA THR A 275 -1.39 -9.50 -1.67
C THR A 275 -1.08 -8.01 -1.77
N SER A 276 0.20 -7.66 -1.82
CA SER A 276 0.63 -6.26 -1.97
C SER A 276 1.69 -6.11 -3.06
N CYS A 277 1.58 -5.06 -3.88
CA CYS A 277 2.60 -4.74 -4.89
C CYS A 277 3.81 -4.05 -4.27
N GLY A 278 3.62 -2.86 -3.70
CA GLY A 278 4.70 -2.03 -3.13
C GLY A 278 4.34 -0.57 -2.90
N CYS A 279 3.18 -0.11 -3.36
CA CYS A 279 2.70 1.27 -3.20
C CYS A 279 1.77 1.50 -2.01
N PHE A 280 1.62 0.52 -1.11
CA PHE A 280 0.75 0.66 0.08
C PHE A 280 1.16 1.82 0.98
N GLU A 281 0.18 2.48 1.61
CA GLU A 281 0.43 3.56 2.57
C GLU A 281 0.93 3.02 3.92
N ALA A 282 0.43 1.86 4.33
CA ALA A 282 0.80 1.20 5.58
C ALA A 282 0.84 -0.32 5.45
N VAL A 283 1.46 -0.97 6.44
CA VAL A 283 1.52 -2.42 6.60
C VAL A 283 0.90 -2.78 7.94
N ALA A 284 -0.11 -3.65 7.93
CA ALA A 284 -0.51 -4.41 9.10
C ALA A 284 0.41 -5.62 9.26
N PHE A 285 0.88 -5.87 10.48
CA PHE A 285 1.78 -6.98 10.80
C PHE A 285 1.39 -7.65 12.11
N TYR A 286 1.47 -8.97 12.17
CA TYR A 286 1.20 -9.74 13.37
C TYR A 286 2.38 -9.67 14.36
N ILE A 287 2.05 -9.55 15.65
CA ILE A 287 2.98 -9.54 16.78
C ILE A 287 2.66 -10.77 17.67
N PRO A 288 3.33 -11.91 17.44
CA PRO A 288 3.02 -13.17 18.10
C PRO A 288 3.07 -13.09 19.63
N GLU A 289 4.01 -12.33 20.19
CA GLU A 289 4.25 -12.30 21.62
C GLU A 289 3.10 -11.69 22.44
N VAL A 290 2.16 -11.01 21.79
CA VAL A 290 0.98 -10.38 22.40
C VAL A 290 -0.33 -10.73 21.69
N ASP A 291 -0.30 -11.72 20.79
CA ASP A 291 -1.41 -12.05 19.87
C ASP A 291 -2.08 -10.83 19.20
N GLY A 292 -1.28 -9.79 18.93
CA GLY A 292 -1.76 -8.49 18.49
C GLY A 292 -1.35 -8.17 17.06
N ILE A 293 -1.94 -7.12 16.50
CA ILE A 293 -1.60 -6.58 15.19
C ILE A 293 -1.02 -5.18 15.39
N GLY A 294 0.16 -4.95 14.82
CA GLY A 294 0.74 -3.62 14.68
C GLY A 294 0.44 -3.06 13.29
N ILE A 295 0.44 -1.73 13.17
CA ILE A 295 0.35 -1.02 11.89
C ILE A 295 1.52 -0.06 11.79
N VAL A 296 2.20 0.00 10.65
CA VAL A 296 3.25 1.01 10.39
C VAL A 296 3.08 1.63 9.01
N HIS A 297 3.12 2.96 8.91
CA HIS A 297 3.01 3.68 7.64
C HIS A 297 4.36 4.02 7.05
N ARG A 298 4.35 4.29 5.75
CA ARG A 298 5.51 4.60 4.91
C ARG A 298 6.38 5.76 5.42
N ASP A 299 5.76 6.79 5.98
CA ASP A 299 6.47 7.99 6.43
C ASP A 299 7.04 7.86 7.85
N PHE A 300 6.79 6.74 8.54
CA PHE A 300 7.31 6.51 9.88
C PHE A 300 8.83 6.36 9.87
N LYS A 301 9.50 7.24 10.63
CA LYS A 301 10.97 7.29 10.74
C LYS A 301 11.39 6.71 12.09
N GLY A 302 11.19 5.41 12.26
CA GLY A 302 11.56 4.70 13.47
C GLY A 302 11.38 3.20 13.30
N ASP A 303 11.69 2.49 14.39
CA ASP A 303 11.46 1.07 14.48
C ASP A 303 10.11 0.81 15.14
N THR A 304 9.42 -0.22 14.68
CA THR A 304 8.26 -0.78 15.38
C THR A 304 8.69 -1.38 16.73
N PRO A 305 7.76 -1.76 17.62
CA PRO A 305 8.10 -2.45 18.86
C PRO A 305 8.88 -3.76 18.65
N MET A 306 8.82 -4.35 17.45
CA MET A 306 9.61 -5.51 17.03
C MET A 306 11.07 -5.18 16.66
N GLY A 307 11.46 -3.90 16.66
CA GLY A 307 12.78 -3.45 16.21
C GLY A 307 12.94 -3.45 14.69
N ILE A 308 11.84 -3.44 13.94
CA ILE A 308 11.83 -3.53 12.47
C ILE A 308 11.26 -2.23 11.90
N PRO A 309 11.97 -1.51 11.00
CA PRO A 309 11.46 -0.32 10.35
C PRO A 309 10.49 -0.65 9.21
N PHE A 310 9.69 0.33 8.78
CA PHE A 310 8.75 0.19 7.65
C PHE A 310 9.40 -0.42 6.40
N SER A 311 10.60 0.02 6.04
CA SER A 311 11.29 -0.44 4.82
C SER A 311 11.56 -1.95 4.81
N ALA A 312 11.89 -2.53 5.96
CA ALA A 312 12.11 -3.97 6.10
C ALA A 312 10.78 -4.74 6.05
N MET A 313 9.73 -4.23 6.70
CA MET A 313 8.38 -4.84 6.62
C MET A 313 7.81 -4.78 5.20
N ALA A 314 7.98 -3.64 4.51
CA ALA A 314 7.56 -3.48 3.13
C ALA A 314 8.24 -4.49 2.20
N GLY A 315 9.53 -4.79 2.45
CA GLY A 315 10.26 -5.83 1.70
C GLY A 315 9.70 -7.25 1.90
N GLN A 316 9.07 -7.54 3.04
CA GLN A 316 8.42 -8.83 3.30
C GLN A 316 7.01 -8.91 2.71
N CYS A 317 6.25 -7.82 2.80
CA CYS A 317 4.84 -7.78 2.39
C CYS A 317 4.63 -7.60 0.88
N SER A 318 5.58 -6.98 0.18
CA SER A 318 5.50 -6.64 -1.25
C SER A 318 5.75 -7.82 -2.20
N GLY A 319 5.56 -7.58 -3.50
CA GLY A 319 5.92 -8.52 -4.55
C GLY A 319 4.81 -9.50 -4.98
N GLY A 320 3.55 -9.22 -4.62
CA GLY A 320 2.40 -9.97 -5.12
C GLY A 320 2.25 -11.37 -4.53
N LYS A 321 2.74 -11.58 -3.30
CA LYS A 321 2.67 -12.85 -2.57
C LYS A 321 1.70 -12.74 -1.41
N GLN A 322 1.06 -13.85 -1.05
CA GLN A 322 0.35 -13.97 0.22
C GLN A 322 1.37 -14.27 1.31
N VAL A 323 1.49 -13.37 2.29
CA VAL A 323 2.39 -13.54 3.43
C VAL A 323 1.53 -13.46 4.68
N GLU A 324 1.26 -14.60 5.28
CA GLU A 324 0.41 -14.67 6.46
C GLU A 324 0.96 -13.83 7.60
N GLY A 325 0.09 -13.07 8.26
CA GLY A 325 0.44 -12.10 9.28
C GLY A 325 0.94 -10.77 8.73
N PHE A 326 0.94 -10.54 7.41
CA PHE A 326 1.32 -9.26 6.80
C PHE A 326 0.35 -8.87 5.68
N ALA A 327 -0.11 -7.62 5.70
CA ALA A 327 -0.88 -7.06 4.58
C ALA A 327 -0.63 -5.56 4.42
N GLY A 328 -0.40 -5.13 3.18
CA GLY A 328 -0.41 -3.72 2.81
C GLY A 328 -1.84 -3.19 2.76
N LEU A 329 -2.02 -1.95 3.22
CA LEU A 329 -3.30 -1.28 3.28
C LEU A 329 -3.17 0.23 3.09
N CYS A 330 -4.29 0.88 2.75
CA CYS A 330 -4.41 2.33 2.76
C CYS A 330 -4.98 2.81 4.10
N ILE A 331 -4.74 4.07 4.44
CA ILE A 331 -5.23 4.67 5.69
C ILE A 331 -6.76 4.83 5.67
N GLU A 332 -7.37 4.85 4.48
CA GLU A 332 -8.81 4.91 4.34
C GLU A 332 -9.49 3.59 4.73
N TYR A 333 -8.87 2.43 4.46
CA TYR A 333 -9.37 1.14 4.91
C TYR A 333 -9.49 1.04 6.44
N MET A 334 -8.62 1.73 7.18
CA MET A 334 -8.68 1.78 8.65
C MET A 334 -9.96 2.45 9.16
N ARG A 335 -10.67 3.23 8.33
CA ARG A 335 -11.93 3.87 8.68
C ARG A 335 -13.15 3.00 8.38
N SER A 336 -12.99 1.91 7.61
CA SER A 336 -14.09 1.03 7.27
C SER A 336 -14.57 0.26 8.52
N PRO A 337 -15.90 0.06 8.66
CA PRO A 337 -16.45 -0.86 9.65
C PRO A 337 -15.92 -2.30 9.52
N LYS A 338 -15.48 -2.70 8.31
CA LYS A 338 -14.93 -4.04 8.03
C LYS A 338 -13.41 -4.12 8.22
N PHE A 339 -12.78 -3.07 8.76
CA PHE A 339 -11.34 -3.02 8.96
C PHE A 339 -10.83 -4.23 9.75
N LEU A 340 -10.17 -5.17 9.05
CA LEU A 340 -9.63 -6.42 9.59
C LEU A 340 -10.63 -7.17 10.51
N GLN A 341 -11.92 -7.15 10.17
CA GLN A 341 -12.97 -7.67 11.04
C GLN A 341 -12.80 -9.15 11.39
N ALA A 342 -12.27 -9.97 10.46
CA ALA A 342 -11.99 -11.38 10.71
C ALA A 342 -10.88 -11.60 11.74
N ASP A 343 -10.05 -10.59 11.95
CA ASP A 343 -8.96 -10.63 12.91
C ASP A 343 -9.36 -9.94 14.23
N GLY A 344 -10.60 -9.47 14.38
CA GLY A 344 -11.09 -8.73 15.55
C GLY A 344 -10.98 -7.21 15.42
N GLY A 345 -10.65 -6.70 14.22
CA GLY A 345 -10.57 -5.27 13.92
C GLY A 345 -9.73 -4.49 14.95
N TYR A 346 -10.23 -3.34 15.38
CA TYR A 346 -9.51 -2.48 16.32
C TYR A 346 -9.21 -3.14 17.68
N GLU A 347 -9.96 -4.14 18.12
CA GLU A 347 -9.70 -4.83 19.39
C GLU A 347 -8.38 -5.63 19.40
N ARG A 348 -7.86 -5.96 18.21
CA ARG A 348 -6.57 -6.65 18.05
C ARG A 348 -5.43 -5.71 17.63
N ILE A 349 -5.71 -4.43 17.36
CA ILE A 349 -4.65 -3.46 17.05
C ILE A 349 -3.99 -3.03 18.35
N VAL A 350 -2.73 -3.40 18.55
CA VAL A 350 -2.00 -3.13 19.80
C VAL A 350 -1.03 -1.97 19.69
N TRP A 351 -0.63 -1.61 18.46
CA TRP A 351 0.33 -0.54 18.21
C TRP A 351 0.15 0.10 16.83
N LEU A 352 0.19 1.43 16.76
CA LEU A 352 0.37 2.17 15.52
C LEU A 352 1.02 3.53 15.78
N PRO A 353 1.74 4.12 14.80
CA PRO A 353 2.30 5.45 14.94
C PRO A 353 1.23 6.49 15.27
N LYS A 354 1.56 7.43 16.15
CA LYS A 354 0.68 8.53 16.56
C LYS A 354 0.14 9.30 15.37
N GLY A 355 0.98 9.56 14.36
CA GLY A 355 0.56 10.26 13.15
C GLY A 355 -0.58 9.59 12.38
N ILE A 356 -0.66 8.25 12.36
CA ILE A 356 -1.83 7.55 11.78
C ILE A 356 -2.98 7.58 12.78
N LYS A 357 -2.70 7.33 14.07
CA LYS A 357 -3.70 7.27 15.12
C LYS A 357 -4.54 8.54 15.16
N ASP A 358 -3.89 9.69 15.07
CA ASP A 358 -4.55 11.00 15.01
C ASP A 358 -5.42 11.17 13.75
N ARG A 359 -4.98 10.64 12.60
CA ARG A 359 -5.73 10.72 11.32
C ARG A 359 -7.01 9.88 11.28
N VAL A 360 -7.05 8.77 12.03
CA VAL A 360 -8.20 7.85 12.06
C VAL A 360 -8.88 7.83 13.42
N LEU A 361 -8.56 8.79 14.30
CA LEU A 361 -8.99 8.80 15.69
C LEU A 361 -10.51 8.69 15.83
N GLU A 362 -11.27 9.34 14.94
CA GLU A 362 -12.73 9.31 14.93
C GLU A 362 -13.31 7.93 14.59
N SER A 363 -12.55 7.09 13.87
CA SER A 363 -12.94 5.73 13.49
C SER A 363 -12.53 4.67 14.51
N ILE A 364 -11.63 5.01 15.44
CA ILE A 364 -11.25 4.11 16.54
C ILE A 364 -12.36 4.12 17.60
N PRO A 365 -12.88 2.96 18.05
CA PRO A 365 -13.84 2.88 19.15
C PRO A 365 -13.34 3.61 20.39
N GLU A 366 -14.21 4.40 21.04
CA GLU A 366 -13.84 5.32 22.13
C GLU A 366 -13.09 4.61 23.26
N GLU A 367 -13.52 3.41 23.62
CA GLU A 367 -12.94 2.57 24.66
C GLU A 367 -11.55 2.01 24.33
N LEU A 368 -11.11 2.10 23.07
CA LEU A 368 -9.82 1.62 22.59
C LEU A 368 -8.81 2.74 22.36
N LYS A 369 -9.25 4.00 22.21
CA LYS A 369 -8.37 5.13 21.90
C LYS A 369 -7.17 5.23 22.84
N ASP A 370 -7.37 5.05 24.13
CA ASP A 370 -6.30 5.11 25.15
C ASP A 370 -5.59 3.78 25.42
N LYS A 371 -6.01 2.71 24.75
CA LYS A 371 -5.48 1.35 24.95
C LYS A 371 -4.53 0.91 23.84
N ILE A 372 -4.56 1.56 22.69
CA ILE A 372 -3.64 1.26 21.59
C ILE A 372 -2.36 2.08 21.74
N ALA A 373 -1.21 1.42 21.82
CA ALA A 373 0.07 2.08 22.02
C ALA A 373 0.57 2.80 20.76
N THR A 374 1.43 3.79 20.97
CA THR A 374 2.18 4.50 19.92
C THR A 374 3.69 4.40 20.16
N GLU A 375 4.47 4.98 19.25
CA GLU A 375 5.92 5.16 19.43
C GLU A 375 6.28 6.04 20.63
N GLU A 376 5.36 6.87 21.12
CA GLU A 376 5.56 7.70 22.32
C GLU A 376 5.38 6.89 23.61
N ASP A 377 4.56 5.83 23.58
CA ASP A 377 4.27 4.98 24.73
C ASP A 377 5.31 3.86 24.88
N VAL A 378 5.68 3.21 23.77
CA VAL A 378 6.48 1.99 23.77
C VAL A 378 7.45 1.92 22.61
N SER A 379 8.64 1.41 22.90
CA SER A 379 9.74 1.22 21.93
C SER A 379 10.22 -0.23 21.81
N SER A 380 9.59 -1.18 22.52
CA SER A 380 9.96 -2.59 22.50
C SER A 380 8.77 -3.49 22.82
N ILE A 381 8.84 -4.76 22.40
CA ILE A 381 7.84 -5.79 22.75
C ILE A 381 7.63 -5.92 24.26
N HIS A 382 8.70 -5.81 25.05
CA HIS A 382 8.59 -5.87 26.51
C HIS A 382 7.72 -4.73 27.06
N ASN A 383 7.97 -3.51 26.61
CA ASN A 383 7.20 -2.34 27.03
C ASN A 383 5.76 -2.40 26.50
N LEU A 384 5.55 -2.91 25.29
CA LEU A 384 4.24 -3.16 24.72
C LEU A 384 3.41 -4.09 25.60
N LYS A 385 3.96 -5.25 25.99
CA LYS A 385 3.30 -6.17 26.93
C LYS A 385 2.85 -5.47 28.21
N LYS A 386 3.73 -4.68 28.80
CA LYS A 386 3.45 -3.97 30.05
C LYS A 386 2.32 -2.94 29.87
N PHE A 387 2.39 -2.14 28.81
CA PHE A 387 1.36 -1.15 28.47
C PHE A 387 -0.01 -1.81 28.26
N LEU A 388 -0.08 -2.91 27.50
CA LEU A 388 -1.35 -3.60 27.23
C LEU A 388 -2.00 -4.12 28.53
N ASN A 389 -1.19 -4.64 29.47
CA ASN A 389 -1.67 -5.04 30.80
C ASN A 389 -2.17 -3.85 31.63
N GLU A 390 -1.38 -2.76 31.70
CA GLU A 390 -1.75 -1.55 32.45
C GLU A 390 -3.03 -0.89 31.92
N LYS A 391 -3.23 -0.92 30.60
CA LYS A 391 -4.42 -0.36 29.92
C LYS A 391 -5.59 -1.32 29.80
N ASN A 392 -5.44 -2.57 30.27
CA ASN A 392 -6.43 -3.63 30.15
C ASN A 392 -6.96 -3.75 28.69
N HIS A 393 -6.02 -3.93 27.76
CA HIS A 393 -6.31 -4.05 26.34
C HIS A 393 -7.14 -5.32 26.05
N PRO A 394 -8.16 -5.29 25.16
CA PRO A 394 -9.01 -6.45 24.87
C PRO A 394 -8.23 -7.70 24.43
N VAL A 395 -7.11 -7.52 23.72
CA VAL A 395 -6.23 -8.62 23.30
C VAL A 395 -5.81 -9.56 24.44
N LEU A 396 -5.77 -9.08 25.69
CA LEU A 396 -5.43 -9.92 26.85
C LEU A 396 -6.40 -11.09 27.04
N LYS A 397 -7.67 -10.92 26.65
CA LYS A 397 -8.66 -12.01 26.67
C LYS A 397 -8.29 -13.11 25.68
N ARG A 398 -7.87 -12.72 24.47
CA ARG A 398 -7.42 -13.66 23.43
C ARG A 398 -6.20 -14.46 23.88
N ILE A 399 -5.23 -13.79 24.50
CA ILE A 399 -4.05 -14.46 25.07
C ILE A 399 -4.48 -15.48 26.13
N ALA A 400 -5.38 -15.09 27.04
CA ALA A 400 -5.86 -15.97 28.09
C ALA A 400 -6.64 -17.19 27.55
N GLU A 401 -7.40 -17.03 26.46
CA GLU A 401 -8.10 -18.13 25.78
C GLU A 401 -7.12 -19.10 25.09
N LEU A 402 -6.04 -18.58 24.49
CA LEU A 402 -4.97 -19.39 23.88
C LEU A 402 -4.13 -20.15 24.93
N ASP A 403 -3.92 -19.54 26.10
CA ASP A 403 -3.19 -20.14 27.22
C ASP A 403 -4.07 -21.07 28.08
N ALA A 404 -5.40 -21.11 27.85
CA ALA A 404 -6.29 -22.02 28.55
C ALA A 404 -5.95 -23.47 28.15
N PRO A 405 -5.78 -24.39 29.12
CA PRO A 405 -5.57 -25.79 28.79
C PRO A 405 -6.76 -26.31 27.99
N VAL A 406 -6.50 -26.83 26.79
CA VAL A 406 -7.49 -27.59 26.04
C VAL A 406 -7.85 -28.81 26.88
N GLU A 407 -9.04 -28.84 27.46
CA GLU A 407 -9.56 -30.07 28.07
C GLU A 407 -9.68 -31.10 26.93
N GLU A 408 -8.77 -32.08 26.90
CA GLU A 408 -8.96 -33.31 26.13
C GLU A 408 -10.25 -33.96 26.62
N GLN A 409 -11.35 -33.73 25.89
CA GLN A 409 -12.53 -34.57 26.00
C GLN A 409 -12.17 -35.92 25.40
N VAL A 410 -11.65 -36.80 26.25
CA VAL A 410 -11.57 -38.23 25.97
C VAL A 410 -13.01 -38.77 26.02
N GLU A 411 -13.69 -38.76 24.88
CA GLU A 411 -14.85 -39.64 24.69
C GLU A 411 -14.32 -41.08 24.61
N GLU A 412 -14.59 -41.87 25.66
CA GLU A 412 -14.46 -43.33 25.60
C GLU A 412 -15.51 -43.88 24.60
N ALA A 413 -15.13 -43.97 23.33
CA ALA A 413 -15.81 -44.81 22.36
C ALA A 413 -15.04 -46.13 22.21
N GLY A 414 -15.76 -47.24 22.44
CA GLY A 414 -15.24 -48.59 22.53
C GLY A 414 -14.43 -49.06 21.32
N ALA A 415 -13.48 -49.94 21.61
CA ALA A 415 -12.57 -50.55 20.65
C ALA A 415 -13.28 -51.45 19.64
N GLU A 416 -13.00 -51.26 18.35
CA GLU A 416 -12.59 -52.35 17.43
C GLU A 416 -11.63 -51.78 16.36
N PRO A 417 -10.65 -52.58 15.87
CA PRO A 417 -9.56 -52.10 15.02
C PRO A 417 -9.86 -52.31 13.53
N VAL A 418 -9.34 -51.43 12.65
CA VAL A 418 -8.55 -51.76 11.43
C VAL A 418 -8.14 -50.45 10.71
N GLU A 419 -6.82 -50.29 10.62
CA GLU A 419 -5.97 -49.69 9.58
C GLU A 419 -6.44 -48.47 8.77
N GLU A 420 -5.88 -47.30 9.12
CA GLU A 420 -5.62 -46.20 8.19
C GLU A 420 -4.18 -45.67 8.40
N LEU A 421 -3.35 -45.76 7.38
CA LEU A 421 -2.11 -44.99 7.26
C LEU A 421 -2.38 -43.83 6.30
N VAL A 422 -3.08 -42.82 6.78
CA VAL A 422 -3.15 -41.52 6.11
C VAL A 422 -1.99 -40.68 6.63
N GLN A 423 -1.02 -40.45 5.75
CA GLN A 423 0.11 -39.56 5.97
C GLN A 423 -0.40 -38.12 6.09
N PHE A 424 -0.29 -37.52 7.28
CA PHE A 424 -0.29 -36.07 7.40
C PHE A 424 0.98 -35.51 6.75
N ALA A 425 0.78 -34.73 5.70
CA ALA A 425 1.81 -34.00 5.00
C ALA A 425 2.53 -33.04 5.98
N GLN A 426 3.84 -33.20 6.05
CA GLN A 426 4.73 -32.33 6.82
C GLN A 426 4.82 -30.95 6.17
N ILE A 427 4.85 -29.92 7.02
CA ILE A 427 5.19 -28.53 6.67
C ILE A 427 6.59 -28.52 6.02
N PRO A 428 6.84 -27.76 4.93
CA PRO A 428 8.14 -27.78 4.27
C PRO A 428 9.21 -27.13 5.16
N GLU A 429 10.19 -27.93 5.60
CA GLU A 429 11.45 -27.42 6.16
C GLU A 429 12.25 -26.73 5.06
N MET A 430 12.60 -25.47 5.27
CA MET A 430 13.62 -24.78 4.49
C MET A 430 14.98 -25.40 4.80
N ALA A 431 15.43 -26.32 3.95
CA ALA A 431 16.76 -26.90 4.01
C ALA A 431 17.79 -25.91 3.44
N ILE A 432 18.71 -25.44 4.28
CA ILE A 432 19.94 -24.78 3.83
C ILE A 432 20.88 -25.89 3.32
N PRO A 433 21.35 -25.86 2.06
CA PRO A 433 22.21 -26.90 1.55
C PRO A 433 23.62 -26.65 2.08
N THR A 434 24.08 -27.48 3.02
CA THR A 434 25.52 -27.60 3.28
C THR A 434 25.93 -29.06 3.25
N SER A 435 26.76 -29.35 2.26
CA SER A 435 27.44 -30.61 2.04
C SER A 435 28.23 -31.07 3.27
N GLY A 436 27.82 -32.21 3.83
CA GLY A 436 28.73 -33.14 4.50
C GLY A 436 28.98 -32.95 6.00
N GLY A 437 28.22 -33.71 6.79
CA GLY A 437 28.73 -34.41 7.97
C GLY A 437 28.78 -33.63 9.28
N ILE A 438 27.63 -33.59 9.97
CA ILE A 438 27.35 -33.92 11.39
C ILE A 438 25.98 -33.27 11.70
N LYS A 439 24.97 -34.06 12.08
CA LYS A 439 23.64 -33.56 12.47
C LYS A 439 23.55 -33.53 13.98
N ILE A 440 23.40 -32.34 14.57
CA ILE A 440 23.14 -32.15 16.00
C ILE A 440 21.70 -31.63 16.12
N ILE A 441 20.87 -32.33 16.90
CA ILE A 441 19.48 -31.95 17.16
C ILE A 441 19.33 -31.73 18.66
N LEU A 442 18.85 -30.54 19.04
CA LEU A 442 18.59 -30.16 20.43
C LEU A 442 17.13 -29.71 20.55
N LYS A 443 16.39 -30.26 21.50
CA LYS A 443 15.01 -29.88 21.81
C LYS A 443 14.92 -29.46 23.27
N ASN A 444 14.31 -28.30 23.54
CA ASN A 444 14.17 -27.69 24.88
C ASN A 444 15.47 -27.60 25.71
N ALA A 445 16.60 -27.23 25.08
CA ALA A 445 17.89 -27.11 25.78
C ALA A 445 18.29 -25.63 26.02
N LYS A 446 18.73 -25.30 27.24
CA LYS A 446 19.49 -24.07 27.53
C LYS A 446 20.96 -24.43 27.67
N ILE A 447 21.79 -23.99 26.72
CA ILE A 447 23.23 -24.30 26.69
C ILE A 447 24.02 -23.03 26.97
N TYR A 448 24.94 -23.10 27.94
CA TYR A 448 25.95 -22.07 28.20
C TYR A 448 27.34 -22.68 27.99
N ALA A 449 28.07 -22.18 27.00
CA ALA A 449 29.43 -22.64 26.71
C ALA A 449 30.29 -21.46 26.28
N GLU A 450 31.51 -21.36 26.82
CA GLU A 450 32.46 -20.31 26.42
C GLU A 450 33.16 -20.64 25.09
N LYS A 451 33.29 -21.91 24.71
CA LYS A 451 33.78 -22.34 23.39
C LYS A 451 33.35 -23.74 23.02
N ILE A 452 32.86 -23.93 21.79
CA ILE A 452 32.54 -25.24 21.20
C ILE A 452 33.41 -25.44 19.94
N ILE A 453 34.07 -26.59 19.82
CA ILE A 453 34.89 -26.96 18.65
C ILE A 453 34.42 -28.32 18.12
N ILE A 454 33.87 -28.33 16.91
CA ILE A 454 33.46 -29.55 16.20
C ILE A 454 34.52 -29.83 15.13
N LYS A 455 35.20 -30.99 15.23
CA LYS A 455 36.15 -31.45 14.21
C LYS A 455 35.62 -32.70 13.52
N LYS A 456 35.59 -32.66 12.20
CA LYS A 456 35.37 -33.83 11.33
C LYS A 456 36.65 -34.68 11.36
N LYS A 457 36.53 -36.01 11.38
CA LYS A 457 37.70 -36.88 11.12
C LYS A 457 37.98 -36.91 9.63
#